data_AF-A0A0F6AMH1-F1
#
_entry.id   AF-A0A0F6AMH1-F1
#
_cell.length_a   1.000
_cell.length_b   1.000
_cell.length_c   1.000
_cell.angle_alpha   90.00
_cell.angle_beta   90.00
_cell.angle_gamma   90.00
#
_symmetry.space_group_name_H-M   'P 1'
#
loop_
_entity.id
_entity.type
_entity.pdbx_description
1 polymer ?
#
loop_
_entity_poly.entity_id
_entity_poly.type
_entity_poly.pdbx_seq_one_letter_code
_entity_poly.pdbx_strand_id
1 'polypeptide(L)'
;MKSIEGLKETFKYGAFSLPAVNYMLLEENLPKECREVLCILKLAWKGNFKEAIRRADKAVENSRSETAKYFLLANKLVFLKYTGKTDVNLYRYLKRNLPKMSKSIRDTVIVTLINFEASGIKPLRKVRVWKNDYRKSTLSFLYLSLARREADSGRLSEAVHDYIQAYRLSREVPHPTCIVSSLNDLAWDIREKHPKLAHALSQGAVFWLGYYREEPGNLFGALDTLFVVEKDMDSPSIHSTAHIIVSLPVPEDYLSLLKKAKKFVLDYTRSTYPNTSQLRRYVEKVAWKGKTLSSKGISDILKGKTKMIRADTIRKLLTSGVDTGAPFPVWNEWIKMEIERKYKESSEKIKGFSLHQRQILFLTTYMALLDRKFLSRKERLKKVYTLLEDIELFADFMAKDHRTMEFVVSMVKAHPFVEGRKEAVKRALARMKRKRLERFVLRYIEMKESDRKLLDRFLRNYGRYDGVRFGIRLKGPEAVRGFARKYSLKVQPLFAAFWCEEDGRVRRRLERILRHMVLYNLIEIAILFVMVEK
;
A
#
# COMPACT_ATOMS: atom_id res chain seq x y z
N MET A 1 -17.68 3.35 -33.13
CA MET A 1 -17.93 3.53 -31.69
C MET A 1 -17.15 2.49 -30.89
N LYS A 2 -16.53 2.86 -29.75
CA LYS A 2 -15.83 1.88 -28.90
C LYS A 2 -16.83 0.90 -28.26
N SER A 3 -16.79 -0.37 -28.65
CA SER A 3 -17.48 -1.46 -27.94
C SER A 3 -16.72 -1.81 -26.65
N ILE A 4 -17.33 -2.60 -25.75
CA ILE A 4 -16.66 -3.12 -24.54
C ILE A 4 -15.37 -3.87 -24.90
N GLU A 5 -15.34 -4.52 -26.05
CA GLU A 5 -14.16 -5.23 -26.53
C GLU A 5 -13.02 -4.28 -26.91
N GLY A 6 -13.36 -3.11 -27.47
CA GLY A 6 -12.40 -2.05 -27.76
C GLY A 6 -11.77 -1.40 -26.52
N LEU A 7 -12.32 -1.64 -25.33
CA LEU A 7 -11.78 -1.13 -24.07
C LEU A 7 -10.79 -2.08 -23.37
N LYS A 8 -10.59 -3.29 -23.92
CA LYS A 8 -9.75 -4.32 -23.30
C LYS A 8 -8.30 -3.91 -23.13
N GLU A 9 -7.74 -3.20 -24.12
CA GLU A 9 -6.36 -2.70 -24.00
C GLU A 9 -6.19 -1.68 -22.88
N THR A 10 -7.24 -0.89 -22.61
CA THR A 10 -7.26 0.02 -21.47
C THR A 10 -7.40 -0.74 -20.17
N PHE A 11 -8.19 -1.82 -20.10
CA PHE A 11 -8.47 -2.55 -18.84
C PHE A 11 -7.55 -3.72 -18.55
N LYS A 12 -6.54 -3.98 -19.38
CA LYS A 12 -5.61 -5.10 -19.14
C LYS A 12 -4.84 -5.03 -17.81
N TYR A 13 -4.83 -3.86 -17.15
CA TYR A 13 -4.22 -3.63 -15.83
C TYR A 13 -5.24 -3.59 -14.68
N GLY A 14 -6.52 -3.90 -14.95
CA GLY A 14 -7.60 -3.89 -13.97
C GLY A 14 -7.76 -2.51 -13.32
N ALA A 15 -7.80 -2.47 -12.00
CA ALA A 15 -7.96 -1.24 -11.23
C ALA A 15 -6.81 -0.23 -11.39
N PHE A 16 -5.65 -0.67 -11.89
CA PHE A 16 -4.55 0.22 -12.22
C PHE A 16 -4.85 1.09 -13.46
N SER A 17 -5.91 0.76 -14.20
CA SER A 17 -6.42 1.56 -15.31
C SER A 17 -7.31 2.73 -14.87
N LEU A 18 -7.49 2.94 -13.56
CA LEU A 18 -8.36 3.99 -13.01
C LEU A 18 -8.14 5.39 -13.62
N PRO A 19 -6.92 5.88 -13.87
CA PRO A 19 -6.73 7.19 -14.49
C PRO A 19 -7.31 7.28 -15.90
N ALA A 20 -7.12 6.23 -16.71
CA ALA A 20 -7.67 6.15 -18.05
C ALA A 20 -9.19 6.09 -18.01
N VAL A 21 -9.75 5.31 -17.06
CA VAL A 21 -11.20 5.24 -16.86
C VAL A 21 -11.78 6.60 -16.45
N ASN A 22 -11.15 7.30 -15.52
CA ASN A 22 -11.57 8.63 -15.07
C ASN A 22 -11.53 9.65 -16.21
N TYR A 23 -10.46 9.64 -16.99
CA TYR A 23 -10.33 10.46 -18.19
C TYR A 23 -11.46 10.16 -19.19
N MET A 24 -11.65 8.89 -19.57
CA MET A 24 -12.66 8.53 -20.56
C MET A 24 -14.09 8.86 -20.11
N LEU A 25 -14.41 8.65 -18.83
CA LEU A 25 -15.75 8.97 -18.31
C LEU A 25 -16.06 10.47 -18.38
N LEU A 26 -15.06 11.33 -18.28
CA LEU A 26 -15.24 12.78 -18.24
C LEU A 26 -15.03 13.45 -19.61
N GLU A 27 -14.10 12.95 -20.41
CA GLU A 27 -13.61 13.64 -21.61
C GLU A 27 -13.96 12.91 -22.91
N GLU A 28 -14.33 11.63 -22.86
CA GLU A 28 -14.74 10.89 -24.05
C GLU A 28 -16.26 10.74 -24.14
N ASN A 29 -16.79 10.82 -25.36
CA ASN A 29 -18.18 10.50 -25.65
C ASN A 29 -18.37 8.98 -25.72
N LEU A 30 -18.50 8.35 -24.55
CA LEU A 30 -18.71 6.90 -24.44
C LEU A 30 -20.19 6.52 -24.62
N PRO A 31 -20.48 5.38 -25.28
CA PRO A 31 -21.81 4.80 -25.28
C PRO A 31 -22.32 4.55 -23.85
N LYS A 32 -23.63 4.71 -23.62
CA LYS A 32 -24.27 4.57 -22.31
C LYS A 32 -23.91 3.24 -21.61
N GLU A 33 -23.92 2.13 -22.35
CA GLU A 33 -23.56 0.80 -21.82
C GLU A 33 -22.10 0.74 -21.34
N CYS A 34 -21.15 1.25 -22.14
CA CYS A 34 -19.74 1.31 -21.76
C CYS A 34 -19.51 2.17 -20.52
N ARG A 35 -20.21 3.32 -20.44
CA ARG A 35 -20.16 4.22 -19.28
C ARG A 35 -20.67 3.53 -18.00
N GLU A 36 -21.75 2.77 -18.10
CA GLU A 36 -22.32 2.05 -16.96
C GLU A 36 -21.38 0.95 -16.45
N VAL A 37 -20.82 0.14 -17.35
CA VAL A 37 -19.83 -0.89 -17.02
C VAL A 37 -18.63 -0.29 -16.29
N LEU A 38 -18.12 0.85 -16.76
CA LEU A 38 -17.01 1.54 -16.13
C LEU A 38 -17.33 2.04 -14.71
N CYS A 39 -18.52 2.60 -14.52
CA CYS A 39 -18.98 3.02 -13.19
C CYS A 39 -19.05 1.83 -12.21
N ILE A 40 -19.56 0.69 -12.67
CA ILE A 40 -19.64 -0.55 -11.88
C ILE A 40 -18.25 -1.05 -11.48
N LEU A 41 -17.31 -1.12 -12.43
CA LEU A 41 -15.93 -1.54 -12.15
C LEU A 41 -15.25 -0.61 -11.15
N LYS A 42 -15.44 0.71 -11.26
CA LYS A 42 -14.91 1.69 -10.30
C LYS A 42 -15.43 1.46 -8.88
N LEU A 43 -16.72 1.17 -8.73
CA LEU A 43 -17.30 0.85 -7.41
C LEU A 43 -16.62 -0.38 -6.79
N ALA A 44 -16.47 -1.44 -7.58
CA ALA A 44 -15.80 -2.66 -7.13
C ALA A 44 -14.32 -2.43 -6.78
N TRP A 45 -13.60 -1.60 -7.54
CA TRP A 45 -12.20 -1.27 -7.24
C TRP A 45 -12.02 -0.49 -5.94
N LYS A 46 -13.06 0.24 -5.50
CA LYS A 46 -13.12 0.92 -4.20
C LYS A 46 -13.59 -0.01 -3.07
N GLY A 47 -13.95 -1.26 -3.37
CA GLY A 47 -14.51 -2.20 -2.41
C GLY A 47 -16.01 -2.01 -2.14
N ASN A 48 -16.71 -1.14 -2.88
CA ASN A 48 -18.16 -0.97 -2.74
C ASN A 48 -18.93 -2.04 -3.54
N PHE A 49 -18.81 -3.30 -3.10
CA PHE A 49 -19.34 -4.45 -3.82
C PHE A 49 -20.88 -4.51 -3.81
N LYS A 50 -21.53 -4.15 -2.70
CA LYS A 50 -23.00 -4.15 -2.59
C LYS A 50 -23.64 -3.25 -3.65
N GLU A 51 -23.14 -2.02 -3.79
CA GLU A 51 -23.64 -1.09 -4.80
C GLU A 51 -23.22 -1.49 -6.22
N ALA A 52 -22.01 -2.04 -6.40
CA ALA A 52 -21.57 -2.56 -7.69
C ALA A 52 -22.48 -3.69 -8.20
N ILE A 53 -22.90 -4.62 -7.33
CA ILE A 53 -23.83 -5.71 -7.65
C ILE A 53 -25.19 -5.15 -8.04
N ARG A 54 -25.76 -4.24 -7.23
CA ARG A 54 -27.07 -3.63 -7.49
C ARG A 54 -27.12 -2.93 -8.86
N ARG A 55 -26.06 -2.19 -9.21
CA ARG A 55 -25.95 -1.54 -10.53
C ARG A 55 -25.72 -2.54 -11.65
N ALA A 56 -24.95 -3.61 -11.41
CA ALA A 56 -24.75 -4.67 -12.39
C ALA A 56 -26.06 -5.38 -12.76
N ASP A 57 -26.92 -5.66 -11.78
CA ASP A 57 -28.24 -6.27 -12.02
C ASP A 57 -29.12 -5.41 -12.92
N LYS A 58 -29.26 -4.12 -12.59
CA LYS A 58 -29.99 -3.16 -13.42
C LYS A 58 -29.37 -3.02 -14.81
N ALA A 59 -28.04 -3.04 -14.92
CA ALA A 59 -27.36 -2.93 -16.21
C ALA A 59 -27.57 -4.18 -17.08
N VAL A 60 -27.65 -5.37 -16.48
CA VAL A 60 -27.93 -6.63 -17.17
C VAL A 60 -29.34 -6.64 -17.77
N GLU A 61 -30.35 -6.22 -17.01
CA GLU A 61 -31.75 -6.16 -17.47
C GLU A 61 -31.92 -5.24 -18.70
N ASN A 62 -31.15 -4.17 -18.75
CA ASN A 62 -31.24 -3.15 -19.80
C ASN A 62 -30.21 -3.33 -20.93
N SER A 63 -29.40 -4.40 -20.89
CA SER A 63 -28.29 -4.58 -21.84
C SER A 63 -28.79 -5.15 -23.17
N ARG A 64 -28.46 -4.47 -24.27
CA ARG A 64 -28.73 -4.98 -25.63
C ARG A 64 -27.60 -5.87 -26.17
N SER A 65 -26.44 -5.86 -25.52
CA SER A 65 -25.26 -6.61 -25.93
C SER A 65 -25.07 -7.86 -25.07
N GLU A 66 -25.15 -9.04 -25.69
CA GLU A 66 -24.86 -10.31 -25.00
C GLU A 66 -23.43 -10.34 -24.42
N THR A 67 -22.46 -9.74 -25.11
CA THR A 67 -21.08 -9.56 -24.61
C THR A 67 -21.05 -8.75 -23.32
N ALA A 68 -21.77 -7.63 -23.26
CA ALA A 68 -21.86 -6.79 -22.07
C ALA A 68 -22.54 -7.53 -20.92
N LYS A 69 -23.63 -8.23 -21.22
CA LYS A 69 -24.39 -9.04 -20.28
C LYS A 69 -23.51 -10.12 -19.63
N TYR A 70 -22.81 -10.93 -20.41
CA TYR A 70 -21.90 -11.94 -19.85
C TYR A 70 -20.75 -11.33 -19.05
N PHE A 71 -20.20 -10.20 -19.50
CA PHE A 71 -19.18 -9.48 -18.75
C PHE A 71 -19.68 -9.00 -17.38
N LEU A 72 -20.87 -8.39 -17.34
CA LEU A 72 -21.50 -7.92 -16.10
C LEU A 72 -21.84 -9.07 -15.16
N LEU A 73 -22.40 -10.16 -15.68
CA LEU A 73 -22.73 -11.37 -14.91
C LEU A 73 -21.48 -12.04 -14.32
N ALA A 74 -20.39 -12.11 -15.07
CA ALA A 74 -19.11 -12.63 -14.56
C ALA A 74 -18.57 -11.75 -13.42
N ASN A 75 -18.57 -10.43 -13.61
CA ASN A 75 -18.15 -9.50 -12.57
C ASN A 75 -19.04 -9.56 -11.33
N LYS A 76 -20.37 -9.67 -11.49
CA LYS A 76 -21.31 -9.91 -10.38
C LYS A 76 -20.90 -11.14 -9.58
N LEU A 77 -20.60 -12.26 -10.24
CA LEU A 77 -20.15 -13.47 -9.57
C LEU A 77 -18.88 -13.25 -8.75
N VAL A 78 -17.92 -12.48 -9.28
CA VAL A 78 -16.71 -12.06 -8.54
C VAL A 78 -17.06 -11.18 -7.34
N PHE A 79 -17.94 -10.19 -7.50
CA PHE A 79 -18.28 -9.24 -6.45
C PHE A 79 -19.04 -9.89 -5.30
N LEU A 80 -19.93 -10.85 -5.60
CA LEU A 80 -20.68 -11.61 -4.59
C LEU A 80 -19.75 -12.30 -3.59
N LYS A 81 -18.62 -12.86 -4.06
CA LYS A 81 -17.59 -13.47 -3.20
C LYS A 81 -17.09 -12.53 -2.11
N TYR A 82 -16.88 -11.25 -2.44
CA TYR A 82 -16.45 -10.23 -1.47
C TYR A 82 -17.56 -9.76 -0.52
N THR A 83 -18.78 -10.27 -0.66
CA THR A 83 -19.89 -10.01 0.28
C THR A 83 -20.24 -11.23 1.13
N GLY A 84 -19.44 -12.30 1.05
CA GLY A 84 -19.72 -13.60 1.67
C GLY A 84 -20.88 -14.36 1.03
N LYS A 85 -21.43 -13.87 -0.10
CA LYS A 85 -22.56 -14.49 -0.80
C LYS A 85 -22.05 -15.39 -1.93
N THR A 86 -22.71 -16.53 -2.10
CA THR A 86 -22.46 -17.47 -3.20
C THR A 86 -23.69 -17.59 -4.08
N ASP A 87 -23.51 -17.51 -5.40
CA ASP A 87 -24.61 -17.70 -6.38
C ASP A 87 -24.28 -18.86 -7.33
N VAL A 88 -24.66 -20.06 -6.90
CA VAL A 88 -24.41 -21.29 -7.66
C VAL A 88 -25.24 -21.33 -8.95
N ASN A 89 -26.41 -20.69 -8.98
CA ASN A 89 -27.25 -20.64 -10.17
C ASN A 89 -26.61 -19.77 -11.25
N LEU A 90 -26.07 -18.61 -10.88
CA LEU A 90 -25.28 -17.77 -11.78
C LEU A 90 -24.04 -18.49 -12.30
N TYR A 91 -23.32 -19.21 -11.45
CA TYR A 91 -22.20 -20.06 -11.86
C TYR A 91 -22.63 -21.10 -12.92
N ARG A 92 -23.71 -21.85 -12.66
CA ARG A 92 -24.24 -22.86 -13.60
C ARG A 92 -24.68 -22.22 -14.92
N TYR A 93 -25.34 -21.07 -14.86
CA TYR A 93 -25.79 -20.32 -16.02
C TYR A 93 -24.61 -19.89 -16.90
N LEU A 94 -23.59 -19.25 -16.32
CA LEU A 94 -22.40 -18.80 -17.04
C LEU A 94 -21.66 -19.98 -17.67
N LYS A 95 -21.51 -21.08 -16.93
CA LYS A 95 -20.85 -22.29 -17.40
C LYS A 95 -21.55 -22.94 -18.58
N ARG A 96 -22.88 -23.10 -18.54
CA ARG A 96 -23.67 -23.68 -19.64
C ARG A 96 -23.60 -22.83 -20.91
N ASN A 97 -23.44 -21.52 -20.78
CA ASN A 97 -23.41 -20.60 -21.91
C ASN A 97 -21.99 -20.30 -22.45
N LEU A 98 -20.92 -20.89 -21.89
CA LEU A 98 -19.55 -20.72 -22.39
C LEU A 98 -19.41 -20.89 -23.92
N PRO A 99 -20.04 -21.91 -24.57
CA PRO A 99 -19.93 -22.10 -26.01
C PRO A 99 -20.52 -20.95 -26.84
N LYS A 100 -21.47 -20.19 -26.29
CA LYS A 100 -22.15 -19.07 -26.96
C LYS A 100 -21.37 -17.75 -26.87
N MET A 101 -20.32 -17.68 -26.06
CA MET A 101 -19.56 -16.45 -25.82
C MET A 101 -18.45 -16.26 -26.86
N SER A 102 -18.12 -15.01 -27.21
CA SER A 102 -16.90 -14.68 -27.97
C SER A 102 -15.64 -15.16 -27.22
N LYS A 103 -14.55 -15.53 -27.92
CA LYS A 103 -13.29 -16.07 -27.33
C LYS A 103 -12.79 -15.21 -26.16
N SER A 104 -12.40 -13.99 -26.48
CA SER A 104 -13.11 -12.83 -25.96
C SER A 104 -13.50 -12.82 -24.47
N ILE A 105 -14.81 -12.84 -24.28
CA ILE A 105 -15.48 -12.88 -22.99
C ILE A 105 -15.37 -14.25 -22.34
N ARG A 106 -15.38 -15.32 -23.14
CA ARG A 106 -15.26 -16.71 -22.69
C ARG A 106 -14.03 -16.89 -21.79
N ASP A 107 -12.88 -16.35 -22.20
CA ASP A 107 -11.63 -16.46 -21.43
C ASP A 107 -11.74 -15.79 -20.06
N THR A 108 -12.34 -14.59 -19.99
CA THR A 108 -12.60 -13.87 -18.72
C THR A 108 -13.57 -14.64 -17.83
N VAL A 109 -14.60 -15.23 -18.42
CA VAL A 109 -15.60 -16.02 -17.69
C VAL A 109 -14.98 -17.31 -17.16
N ILE A 110 -14.17 -18.02 -17.95
CA ILE A 110 -13.46 -19.25 -17.52
C ILE A 110 -12.63 -18.98 -16.27
N VAL A 111 -11.80 -17.93 -16.29
CA VAL A 111 -10.98 -17.53 -15.13
C VAL A 111 -11.86 -17.28 -13.90
N THR A 112 -12.95 -16.54 -14.09
CA THR A 112 -13.92 -16.24 -13.02
C THR A 112 -14.52 -17.51 -12.43
N LEU A 113 -14.95 -18.45 -13.27
CA LEU A 113 -15.56 -19.71 -12.84
C LEU A 113 -14.57 -20.58 -12.06
N ILE A 114 -13.32 -20.70 -12.51
CA ILE A 114 -12.28 -21.49 -11.81
C ILE A 114 -11.98 -20.86 -10.44
N ASN A 115 -11.85 -19.54 -10.37
CA ASN A 115 -11.65 -18.85 -9.10
C ASN A 115 -12.84 -19.03 -8.13
N PHE A 116 -14.06 -19.14 -8.67
CA PHE A 116 -15.26 -19.44 -7.89
C PHE A 116 -15.26 -20.88 -7.39
N GLU A 117 -14.83 -21.86 -8.20
CA GLU A 117 -14.65 -23.26 -7.77
C GLU A 117 -13.67 -23.37 -6.59
N ALA A 118 -12.57 -22.60 -6.61
CA ALA A 118 -11.59 -22.53 -5.52
C ALA A 118 -12.12 -21.86 -4.23
N SER A 119 -13.41 -21.50 -4.18
CA SER A 119 -14.06 -20.92 -2.99
C SER A 119 -14.86 -21.96 -2.20
N GLY A 120 -14.53 -23.24 -2.35
CA GLY A 120 -15.16 -24.36 -1.62
C GLY A 120 -16.39 -24.98 -2.30
N ILE A 121 -16.70 -24.58 -3.54
CA ILE A 121 -17.81 -25.20 -4.30
C ILE A 121 -17.31 -26.46 -4.99
N LYS A 122 -18.04 -27.57 -4.80
CA LYS A 122 -17.75 -28.86 -5.45
C LYS A 122 -18.66 -29.07 -6.66
N PRO A 123 -18.29 -28.60 -7.87
CA PRO A 123 -19.08 -28.85 -9.06
C PRO A 123 -18.97 -30.32 -9.48
N LEU A 124 -20.05 -30.87 -10.06
CA LEU A 124 -20.06 -32.25 -10.61
C LEU A 124 -18.94 -32.49 -11.65
N ARG A 125 -18.58 -31.46 -12.43
CA ARG A 125 -17.47 -31.48 -13.38
C ARG A 125 -16.71 -30.17 -13.30
N LYS A 126 -15.39 -30.16 -13.12
CA LYS A 126 -14.60 -28.91 -13.10
C LYS A 126 -14.59 -28.22 -14.47
N VAL A 127 -14.40 -26.90 -14.51
CA VAL A 127 -14.19 -26.16 -15.77
C VAL A 127 -12.89 -26.61 -16.44
N ARG A 128 -12.96 -26.96 -17.73
CA ARG A 128 -11.80 -27.36 -18.54
C ARG A 128 -10.97 -26.14 -18.92
N VAL A 129 -9.64 -26.30 -18.95
CA VAL A 129 -8.67 -25.25 -19.27
C VAL A 129 -7.87 -25.61 -20.51
N TRP A 130 -7.59 -24.62 -21.36
CA TRP A 130 -6.82 -24.77 -22.60
C TRP A 130 -5.66 -23.76 -22.61
N LYS A 131 -4.54 -24.08 -21.95
CA LYS A 131 -3.50 -23.10 -21.56
C LYS A 131 -2.85 -22.31 -22.73
N ASN A 132 -2.86 -22.83 -23.97
CA ASN A 132 -2.09 -22.27 -25.09
C ASN A 132 -2.74 -21.09 -25.83
N ASP A 133 -3.95 -20.67 -25.45
CA ASP A 133 -4.76 -19.70 -26.23
C ASP A 133 -5.01 -18.35 -25.54
N TYR A 134 -4.49 -18.13 -24.33
CA TYR A 134 -4.83 -16.97 -23.51
C TYR A 134 -3.84 -15.81 -23.67
N ARG A 135 -4.37 -14.58 -23.65
CA ARG A 135 -3.54 -13.37 -23.47
C ARG A 135 -2.81 -13.41 -22.13
N LYS A 136 -1.59 -12.88 -22.07
CA LYS A 136 -0.74 -12.87 -20.87
C LYS A 136 -1.45 -12.38 -19.60
N SER A 137 -2.24 -11.30 -19.68
CA SER A 137 -3.00 -10.78 -18.53
C SER A 137 -4.02 -11.82 -18.01
N THR A 138 -4.80 -12.41 -18.90
CA THR A 138 -5.76 -13.48 -18.56
C THR A 138 -5.07 -14.74 -18.06
N LEU A 139 -3.96 -15.13 -18.69
CA LEU A 139 -3.15 -16.28 -18.30
C LEU A 139 -2.62 -16.13 -16.86
N SER A 140 -2.22 -14.92 -16.45
CA SER A 140 -1.76 -14.68 -15.07
C SER A 140 -2.86 -15.00 -14.04
N PHE A 141 -4.11 -14.61 -14.31
CA PHE A 141 -5.24 -14.90 -13.43
C PHE A 141 -5.71 -16.35 -13.52
N LEU A 142 -5.55 -16.99 -14.67
CA LEU A 142 -5.80 -18.42 -14.81
C LEU A 142 -4.86 -19.21 -13.88
N TYR A 143 -3.56 -18.92 -13.93
CA TYR A 143 -2.59 -19.52 -13.01
C TYR A 143 -2.95 -19.26 -11.54
N LEU A 144 -3.29 -18.02 -11.17
CA LEU A 144 -3.72 -17.71 -9.80
C LEU A 144 -4.96 -18.52 -9.37
N SER A 145 -5.93 -18.68 -10.28
CA SER A 145 -7.17 -19.42 -9.99
C SER A 145 -6.93 -20.93 -9.91
N LEU A 146 -6.02 -21.45 -10.73
CA LEU A 146 -5.56 -22.84 -10.65
C LEU A 146 -4.84 -23.09 -9.32
N ALA A 147 -3.88 -22.23 -8.95
CA ALA A 147 -3.13 -22.35 -7.71
C ALA A 147 -4.05 -22.46 -6.49
N ARG A 148 -5.04 -21.57 -6.36
CA ARG A 148 -6.04 -21.61 -5.28
C ARG A 148 -6.82 -22.92 -5.26
N ARG A 149 -7.19 -23.44 -6.42
CA ARG A 149 -7.94 -24.70 -6.55
C ARG A 149 -7.09 -25.91 -6.16
N GLU A 150 -5.81 -25.89 -6.52
CA GLU A 150 -4.87 -26.95 -6.14
C GLU A 150 -4.59 -26.90 -4.62
N ALA A 151 -4.40 -25.71 -4.05
CA ALA A 151 -4.24 -25.49 -2.61
C ALA A 151 -5.47 -25.98 -1.81
N ASP A 152 -6.69 -25.62 -2.22
CA ASP A 152 -7.95 -26.09 -1.62
C ASP A 152 -8.10 -27.62 -1.71
N SER A 153 -7.49 -28.25 -2.73
CA SER A 153 -7.45 -29.71 -2.87
C SER A 153 -6.30 -30.38 -2.11
N GLY A 154 -5.50 -29.65 -1.33
CA GLY A 154 -4.33 -30.17 -0.62
C GLY A 154 -3.08 -30.40 -1.48
N ARG A 155 -3.10 -30.04 -2.77
CA ARG A 155 -1.99 -30.19 -3.72
C ARG A 155 -1.08 -28.96 -3.70
N LEU A 156 -0.33 -28.82 -2.59
CA LEU A 156 0.44 -27.61 -2.30
C LEU A 156 1.60 -27.39 -3.29
N SER A 157 2.30 -28.44 -3.72
CA SER A 157 3.43 -28.32 -4.65
C SER A 157 3.02 -27.72 -5.99
N GLU A 158 1.90 -28.19 -6.54
CA GLU A 158 1.29 -27.69 -7.76
C GLU A 158 0.78 -26.25 -7.58
N ALA A 159 0.17 -25.96 -6.43
CA ALA A 159 -0.25 -24.61 -6.09
C ALA A 159 0.92 -23.62 -6.06
N VAL A 160 2.05 -23.99 -5.44
CA VAL A 160 3.26 -23.15 -5.39
C VAL A 160 3.75 -22.83 -6.80
N HIS A 161 3.84 -23.83 -7.69
CA HIS A 161 4.24 -23.61 -9.07
C HIS A 161 3.34 -22.59 -9.76
N ASP A 162 2.02 -22.77 -9.68
CA ASP A 162 1.05 -21.91 -10.35
C ASP A 162 1.02 -20.48 -9.75
N TYR A 163 1.17 -20.32 -8.43
CA TYR A 163 1.34 -18.98 -7.81
C TYR A 163 2.58 -18.25 -8.34
N ILE A 164 3.71 -18.94 -8.48
CA ILE A 164 4.94 -18.35 -9.02
C ILE A 164 4.75 -17.92 -10.48
N GLN A 165 4.08 -18.73 -11.31
CA GLN A 165 3.78 -18.35 -12.69
C GLN A 165 2.85 -17.14 -12.78
N ALA A 166 1.80 -17.09 -11.95
CA ALA A 166 0.89 -15.96 -11.86
C ALA A 166 1.64 -14.66 -11.49
N TYR A 167 2.53 -14.73 -10.49
CA TYR A 167 3.37 -13.61 -10.08
C TYR A 167 4.32 -13.14 -11.21
N ARG A 168 5.01 -14.06 -11.89
CA ARG A 168 5.95 -13.73 -12.99
C ARG A 168 5.23 -13.03 -14.14
N LEU A 169 4.14 -13.60 -14.64
CA LEU A 169 3.38 -13.04 -15.76
C LEU A 169 2.73 -11.69 -15.42
N SER A 170 2.22 -11.54 -14.19
CA SER A 170 1.60 -10.28 -13.75
C SER A 170 2.60 -9.15 -13.51
N ARG A 171 3.90 -9.43 -13.43
CA ARG A 171 4.95 -8.41 -13.45
C ARG A 171 5.31 -7.93 -14.84
N GLU A 172 5.24 -8.80 -15.85
CA GLU A 172 5.42 -8.40 -17.26
C GLU A 172 4.28 -7.51 -17.75
N VAL A 173 3.05 -7.86 -17.38
CA VAL A 173 1.85 -7.06 -17.62
C VAL A 173 1.38 -6.53 -16.27
N PRO A 174 1.87 -5.37 -15.79
CA PRO A 174 1.74 -4.93 -14.41
C PRO A 174 0.27 -4.91 -13.96
N HIS A 175 -0.14 -5.99 -13.28
CA HIS A 175 -1.49 -6.16 -12.79
C HIS A 175 -1.47 -6.28 -11.26
N PRO A 176 -1.63 -5.18 -10.52
CA PRO A 176 -1.36 -5.13 -9.09
C PRO A 176 -2.13 -6.15 -8.26
N THR A 177 -3.40 -6.40 -8.60
CA THR A 177 -4.22 -7.43 -7.93
C THR A 177 -3.59 -8.81 -8.04
N CYS A 178 -3.14 -9.22 -9.24
CA CYS A 178 -2.59 -10.55 -9.43
C CYS A 178 -1.21 -10.68 -8.76
N ILE A 179 -0.38 -9.63 -8.84
CA ILE A 179 0.93 -9.58 -8.14
C ILE A 179 0.74 -9.75 -6.62
N VAL A 180 -0.11 -8.92 -6.01
CA VAL A 180 -0.32 -8.91 -4.56
C VAL A 180 -0.99 -10.20 -4.10
N SER A 181 -2.05 -10.65 -4.79
CA SER A 181 -2.75 -11.89 -4.42
C SER A 181 -1.88 -13.14 -4.57
N SER A 182 -1.06 -13.24 -5.62
CA SER A 182 -0.20 -14.43 -5.79
C SER A 182 0.80 -14.57 -4.65
N LEU A 183 1.39 -13.47 -4.18
CA LEU A 183 2.31 -13.47 -3.04
C LEU A 183 1.57 -13.69 -1.71
N ASN A 184 0.43 -13.03 -1.53
CA ASN A 184 -0.38 -13.14 -0.32
C ASN A 184 -0.90 -14.56 -0.09
N ASP A 185 -1.50 -15.15 -1.12
CA ASP A 185 -2.15 -16.45 -1.00
C ASP A 185 -1.11 -17.55 -0.85
N LEU A 186 0.01 -17.47 -1.58
CA LEU A 186 1.14 -18.37 -1.37
C LEU A 186 1.69 -18.25 0.06
N ALA A 187 1.86 -17.02 0.58
CA ALA A 187 2.30 -16.81 1.96
C ALA A 187 1.33 -17.46 2.96
N TRP A 188 0.02 -17.29 2.74
CA TRP A 188 -1.02 -17.88 3.58
C TRP A 188 -0.95 -19.41 3.59
N ASP A 189 -0.87 -20.02 2.41
CA ASP A 189 -0.94 -21.48 2.23
C ASP A 189 0.30 -22.21 2.78
N ILE A 190 1.45 -21.55 2.85
CA ILE A 190 2.70 -22.15 3.34
C ILE A 190 3.09 -21.73 4.77
N ARG A 191 2.35 -20.82 5.43
CA ARG A 191 2.80 -20.17 6.69
C ARG A 191 3.14 -21.16 7.81
N GLU A 192 2.40 -22.25 7.92
CA GLU A 192 2.62 -23.25 8.97
C GLU A 192 3.87 -24.10 8.69
N LYS A 193 4.13 -24.42 7.42
CA LYS A 193 5.26 -25.27 6.99
C LYS A 193 6.56 -24.48 6.81
N HIS A 194 6.45 -23.24 6.33
CA HIS A 194 7.58 -22.39 5.96
C HIS A 194 7.39 -20.93 6.44
N PRO A 195 7.33 -20.68 7.77
CA PRO A 195 6.96 -19.37 8.33
C PRO A 195 7.88 -18.23 7.90
N LYS A 196 9.20 -18.47 7.83
CA LYS A 196 10.17 -17.46 7.36
C LYS A 196 9.95 -17.07 5.90
N LEU A 197 9.63 -18.03 5.03
CA LEU A 197 9.35 -17.78 3.62
C LEU A 197 7.99 -17.07 3.47
N ALA A 198 6.97 -17.51 4.21
CA ALA A 198 5.68 -16.84 4.25
C ALA A 198 5.80 -15.37 4.67
N HIS A 199 6.64 -15.08 5.67
CA HIS A 199 6.92 -13.71 6.10
C HIS A 199 7.59 -12.90 4.99
N ALA A 200 8.60 -13.44 4.30
CA ALA A 200 9.24 -12.73 3.19
C ALA A 200 8.26 -12.46 2.01
N LEU A 201 7.39 -13.42 1.70
CA LEU A 201 6.37 -13.30 0.67
C LEU A 201 5.29 -12.28 1.05
N SER A 202 4.81 -12.28 2.29
CA SER A 202 3.82 -11.32 2.77
C SER A 202 4.39 -9.89 2.82
N GLN A 203 5.66 -9.72 3.22
CA GLN A 203 6.37 -8.45 3.07
C GLN A 203 6.42 -8.00 1.60
N GLY A 204 6.70 -8.92 0.67
CA GLY A 204 6.66 -8.66 -0.77
C GLY A 204 5.26 -8.23 -1.27
N ALA A 205 4.20 -8.90 -0.80
CA ALA A 205 2.82 -8.55 -1.14
C ALA A 205 2.48 -7.12 -0.65
N VAL A 206 2.85 -6.80 0.59
CA VAL A 206 2.61 -5.48 1.20
C VAL A 206 3.48 -4.39 0.57
N PHE A 207 4.69 -4.71 0.11
CA PHE A 207 5.50 -3.81 -0.70
C PHE A 207 4.78 -3.43 -2.00
N TRP A 208 4.30 -4.41 -2.77
CA TRP A 208 3.59 -4.13 -4.02
C TRP A 208 2.26 -3.42 -3.78
N LEU A 209 1.59 -3.71 -2.66
CA LEU A 209 0.39 -2.98 -2.24
C LEU A 209 0.69 -1.49 -2.06
N GLY A 210 1.73 -1.13 -1.30
CA GLY A 210 2.14 0.26 -1.11
C GLY A 210 2.65 0.92 -2.40
N TYR A 211 3.34 0.16 -3.25
CA TYR A 211 3.81 0.64 -4.54
C TYR A 211 2.63 1.00 -5.45
N TYR A 212 1.62 0.16 -5.60
CA TYR A 212 0.55 0.37 -6.59
C TYR A 212 -0.68 1.11 -6.08
N ARG A 213 -0.92 1.15 -4.77
CA ARG A 213 -2.16 1.71 -4.19
C ARG A 213 -1.87 2.79 -3.16
N GLU A 214 -2.71 3.83 -3.18
CA GLU A 214 -2.77 4.79 -2.07
C GLU A 214 -3.56 4.22 -0.89
N GLU A 215 -4.67 3.56 -1.19
CA GLU A 215 -5.54 2.88 -0.23
C GLU A 215 -5.67 1.40 -0.63
N PRO A 216 -5.56 0.45 0.31
CA PRO A 216 -5.56 -0.98 -0.03
C PRO A 216 -6.83 -1.47 -0.71
N GLY A 217 -8.00 -0.95 -0.33
CA GLY A 217 -9.30 -1.38 -0.85
C GLY A 217 -9.49 -2.89 -0.73
N ASN A 218 -9.81 -3.55 -1.85
CA ASN A 218 -10.03 -4.99 -1.91
C ASN A 218 -8.77 -5.87 -1.71
N LEU A 219 -7.60 -5.26 -1.57
CA LEU A 219 -6.33 -5.94 -1.29
C LEU A 219 -5.88 -5.81 0.16
N PHE A 220 -6.76 -5.34 1.06
CA PHE A 220 -6.46 -5.16 2.48
C PHE A 220 -5.96 -6.46 3.15
N GLY A 221 -6.41 -7.63 2.68
CA GLY A 221 -5.97 -8.93 3.18
C GLY A 221 -4.46 -9.16 3.16
N ALA A 222 -3.69 -8.45 2.32
CA ALA A 222 -2.22 -8.53 2.38
C ALA A 222 -1.63 -7.99 3.69
N LEU A 223 -2.25 -6.96 4.29
CA LEU A 223 -1.85 -6.44 5.60
C LEU A 223 -2.27 -7.41 6.72
N ASP A 224 -3.43 -8.06 6.59
CA ASP A 224 -3.89 -9.08 7.53
C ASP A 224 -2.94 -10.27 7.58
N THR A 225 -2.58 -10.84 6.42
CA THR A 225 -1.61 -11.94 6.31
C THR A 225 -0.26 -11.57 6.92
N LEU A 226 0.28 -10.38 6.61
CA LEU A 226 1.54 -9.94 7.22
C LEU A 226 1.42 -9.83 8.75
N PHE A 227 0.33 -9.23 9.24
CA PHE A 227 0.09 -9.08 10.68
C PHE A 227 -0.02 -10.44 11.39
N VAL A 228 -0.75 -11.40 10.81
CA VAL A 228 -0.90 -12.75 11.36
C VAL A 228 0.45 -13.47 11.39
N VAL A 229 1.17 -13.48 10.26
CA VAL A 229 2.49 -14.15 10.18
C VAL A 229 3.50 -13.53 11.15
N GLU A 230 3.55 -12.19 11.25
CA GLU A 230 4.43 -11.52 12.21
C GLU A 230 4.04 -11.83 13.65
N LYS A 231 2.74 -11.98 13.94
CA LYS A 231 2.26 -12.36 15.27
C LYS A 231 2.68 -13.79 15.61
N ASP A 232 2.44 -14.74 14.71
CA ASP A 232 2.77 -16.16 14.91
C ASP A 232 4.29 -16.38 15.09
N MET A 233 5.10 -15.45 14.60
CA MET A 233 6.56 -15.46 14.73
C MET A 233 7.10 -14.60 15.89
N ASP A 234 6.23 -13.98 16.69
CA ASP A 234 6.59 -12.98 17.70
C ASP A 234 7.54 -11.88 17.17
N SER A 235 7.31 -11.46 15.92
CA SER A 235 8.15 -10.48 15.24
C SER A 235 7.94 -9.08 15.83
N PRO A 236 9.01 -8.35 16.22
CA PRO A 236 8.89 -6.96 16.66
C PRO A 236 8.30 -6.06 15.57
N SER A 237 8.42 -6.43 14.29
CA SER A 237 7.90 -5.64 13.16
C SER A 237 6.37 -5.48 13.17
N ILE A 238 5.64 -6.32 13.93
CA ILE A 238 4.19 -6.23 14.06
C ILE A 238 3.71 -4.86 14.55
N HIS A 239 4.51 -4.12 15.35
CA HIS A 239 4.14 -2.76 15.77
C HIS A 239 4.04 -1.81 14.56
N SER A 240 4.95 -1.93 13.60
CA SER A 240 4.96 -1.11 12.39
C SER A 240 3.77 -1.48 11.50
N THR A 241 3.50 -2.78 11.33
CA THR A 241 2.33 -3.28 10.58
C THR A 241 1.03 -2.82 11.22
N ALA A 242 0.92 -2.89 12.55
CA ALA A 242 -0.21 -2.38 13.31
C ALA A 242 -0.40 -0.87 13.11
N HIS A 243 0.68 -0.08 13.17
CA HIS A 243 0.62 1.35 12.90
C HIS A 243 0.11 1.65 11.48
N ILE A 244 0.55 0.89 10.46
CA ILE A 244 0.03 1.02 9.09
C ILE A 244 -1.47 0.70 9.03
N ILE A 245 -1.92 -0.39 9.64
CA ILE A 245 -3.34 -0.79 9.69
C ILE A 245 -4.19 0.32 10.33
N VAL A 246 -3.77 0.86 11.47
CA VAL A 246 -4.51 1.92 12.18
C VAL A 246 -4.50 3.26 11.41
N SER A 247 -3.49 3.49 10.57
CA SER A 247 -3.33 4.72 9.78
C SER A 247 -4.11 4.72 8.46
N LEU A 248 -4.76 3.61 8.08
CA LEU A 248 -5.46 3.45 6.81
C LEU A 248 -6.98 3.32 7.01
N PRO A 249 -7.78 3.62 5.97
CA PRO A 249 -9.18 3.22 5.94
C PRO A 249 -9.28 1.69 5.99
N VAL A 250 -9.89 1.14 7.04
CA VAL A 250 -10.06 -0.31 7.22
C VAL A 250 -11.46 -0.72 6.77
N PRO A 251 -11.60 -1.68 5.83
CA PRO A 251 -12.90 -2.19 5.43
C PRO A 251 -13.65 -2.87 6.59
N GLU A 252 -14.97 -2.90 6.52
CA GLU A 252 -15.86 -3.41 7.58
C GLU A 252 -15.50 -4.84 8.02
N ASP A 253 -15.19 -5.71 7.05
CA ASP A 253 -14.81 -7.12 7.31
C ASP A 253 -13.51 -7.26 8.13
N TYR A 254 -12.68 -6.22 8.21
CA TYR A 254 -11.40 -6.21 8.92
C TYR A 254 -11.42 -5.40 10.23
N LEU A 255 -12.59 -5.01 10.75
CA LEU A 255 -12.69 -4.30 12.02
C LEU A 255 -12.17 -5.11 13.22
N SER A 256 -12.28 -6.44 13.16
CA SER A 256 -11.72 -7.34 14.17
C SER A 256 -10.19 -7.26 14.21
N LEU A 257 -9.55 -7.23 13.03
CA LEU A 257 -8.12 -7.02 12.88
C LEU A 257 -7.71 -5.63 13.39
N LEU A 258 -8.45 -4.56 13.05
CA LEU A 258 -8.18 -3.21 13.56
C LEU A 258 -8.15 -3.18 15.10
N LYS A 259 -9.10 -3.85 15.76
CA LYS A 259 -9.13 -3.95 17.23
C LYS A 259 -7.91 -4.69 17.78
N LYS A 260 -7.43 -5.74 17.09
CA LYS A 260 -6.20 -6.46 17.46
C LYS A 260 -4.96 -5.59 17.25
N ALA A 261 -4.83 -4.94 16.10
CA ALA A 261 -3.71 -4.08 15.73
C ALA A 261 -3.52 -2.92 16.71
N LYS A 262 -4.61 -2.28 17.18
CA LYS A 262 -4.54 -1.19 18.18
C LYS A 262 -3.76 -1.55 19.45
N LYS A 263 -3.68 -2.83 19.84
CA LYS A 263 -2.91 -3.28 21.02
C LYS A 263 -1.39 -3.17 20.84
N PHE A 264 -0.93 -3.15 19.58
CA PHE A 264 0.49 -3.09 19.22
C PHE A 264 0.95 -1.68 18.82
N VAL A 265 0.04 -0.70 18.81
CA VAL A 265 0.39 0.71 18.55
C VAL A 265 1.09 1.30 19.77
N LEU A 266 2.22 1.94 19.53
CA LEU A 266 3.06 2.50 20.59
C LEU A 266 2.49 3.79 21.17
N ASP A 267 2.79 4.00 22.45
CA ASP A 267 2.69 5.32 23.08
C ASP A 267 4.10 5.83 23.38
N TYR A 268 4.60 6.69 22.49
CA TYR A 268 5.93 7.27 22.58
C TYR A 268 6.13 8.17 23.81
N THR A 269 5.05 8.79 24.31
CA THR A 269 5.12 9.79 25.38
C THR A 269 5.05 9.18 26.78
N ARG A 270 4.50 7.97 26.89
CA ARG A 270 4.29 7.31 28.18
C ARG A 270 5.61 6.88 28.81
N SER A 271 5.84 7.33 30.04
CA SER A 271 7.02 7.02 30.86
C SER A 271 6.68 6.33 32.19
N THR A 272 5.39 6.18 32.51
CA THR A 272 4.90 5.49 33.71
C THR A 272 3.66 4.65 33.41
N TYR A 273 3.51 3.55 34.14
CA TYR A 273 2.50 2.52 33.87
C TYR A 273 1.80 2.05 35.15
N PRO A 274 0.47 1.87 35.14
CA PRO A 274 -0.24 1.26 36.25
C PRO A 274 0.26 -0.15 36.54
N ASN A 275 0.41 -0.47 37.83
CA ASN A 275 0.74 -1.81 38.30
C ASN A 275 -0.49 -2.73 38.23
N THR A 276 -0.76 -3.28 37.05
CA THR A 276 -1.89 -4.19 36.82
C THR A 276 -1.55 -5.63 37.24
N SER A 277 -2.57 -6.46 37.45
CA SER A 277 -2.37 -7.90 37.72
C SER A 277 -1.65 -8.63 36.58
N GLN A 278 -1.87 -8.22 35.33
CA GLN A 278 -1.17 -8.78 34.17
C GLN A 278 0.32 -8.41 34.18
N LEU A 279 0.65 -7.15 34.53
CA LEU A 279 2.04 -6.72 34.66
C LEU A 279 2.73 -7.42 35.83
N ARG A 280 2.10 -7.55 36.99
CA ARG A 280 2.65 -8.32 38.13
C ARG A 280 2.99 -9.77 37.76
N ARG A 281 2.08 -10.46 37.07
CA ARG A 281 2.31 -11.83 36.58
C ARG A 281 3.50 -11.91 35.62
N TYR A 282 3.71 -10.89 34.79
CA TYR A 282 4.92 -10.82 33.96
C TYR A 282 6.17 -10.61 34.82
N VAL A 283 6.14 -9.62 35.72
CA VAL A 283 7.26 -9.33 36.64
C VAL A 283 7.64 -10.57 37.44
N GLU A 284 6.69 -11.31 38.00
CA GLU A 284 6.92 -12.54 38.76
C GLU A 284 7.72 -13.59 37.97
N LYS A 285 7.45 -13.72 36.66
CA LYS A 285 8.16 -14.66 35.77
C LYS A 285 9.61 -14.28 35.45
N VAL A 286 9.93 -12.98 35.47
CA VAL A 286 11.21 -12.46 34.96
C VAL A 286 12.10 -11.83 36.04
N ALA A 287 11.52 -11.38 37.16
CA ALA A 287 12.21 -10.60 38.19
C ALA A 287 13.41 -11.32 38.82
N TRP A 288 13.41 -12.65 38.78
CA TRP A 288 14.47 -13.49 39.36
C TRP A 288 15.50 -13.94 38.31
N LYS A 289 15.34 -13.56 37.04
CA LYS A 289 16.21 -13.97 35.92
C LYS A 289 17.33 -12.97 35.59
N GLY A 290 17.57 -11.97 36.45
CA GLY A 290 18.69 -11.03 36.33
C GLY A 290 18.74 -10.04 37.51
N LYS A 291 19.92 -9.80 38.10
CA LYS A 291 20.12 -8.97 39.31
C LYS A 291 20.22 -7.47 39.00
N THR A 292 19.18 -6.84 38.44
CA THR A 292 19.20 -5.39 38.13
C THR A 292 18.29 -4.53 39.00
N LEU A 293 17.32 -5.12 39.71
CA LEU A 293 16.42 -4.41 40.64
C LEU A 293 16.60 -4.89 42.08
N SER A 294 16.36 -4.01 43.04
CA SER A 294 16.42 -4.38 44.46
C SER A 294 15.28 -5.34 44.82
N SER A 295 15.56 -6.33 45.67
CA SER A 295 14.57 -7.32 46.12
C SER A 295 13.34 -6.65 46.76
N LYS A 296 13.54 -5.53 47.49
CA LYS A 296 12.46 -4.72 48.06
C LYS A 296 11.58 -4.10 46.97
N GLY A 297 12.17 -3.52 45.93
CA GLY A 297 11.43 -2.91 44.82
C GLY A 297 10.59 -3.91 44.03
N ILE A 298 11.14 -5.12 43.79
CA ILE A 298 10.38 -6.22 43.18
C ILE A 298 9.23 -6.64 44.09
N SER A 299 9.48 -6.83 45.39
CA SER A 299 8.45 -7.22 46.37
C SER A 299 7.31 -6.20 46.44
N ASP A 300 7.62 -4.90 46.45
CA ASP A 300 6.61 -3.85 46.50
C ASP A 300 5.75 -3.79 45.22
N ILE A 301 6.34 -4.11 44.06
CA ILE A 301 5.59 -4.28 42.80
C ILE A 301 4.66 -5.49 42.88
N LEU A 302 5.17 -6.66 43.27
CA LEU A 302 4.39 -7.91 43.32
C LEU A 302 3.26 -7.85 44.37
N LYS A 303 3.49 -7.18 45.50
CA LYS A 303 2.47 -6.95 46.54
C LYS A 303 1.48 -5.83 46.19
N GLY A 304 1.64 -5.16 45.04
CA GLY A 304 0.75 -4.07 44.61
C GLY A 304 0.92 -2.76 45.39
N LYS A 305 1.95 -2.65 46.25
CA LYS A 305 2.25 -1.41 47.01
C LYS A 305 2.65 -0.28 46.07
N THR A 306 3.43 -0.62 45.03
CA THR A 306 3.77 0.32 43.95
C THR A 306 2.58 0.49 43.03
N LYS A 307 1.90 1.65 43.04
CA LYS A 307 0.74 1.91 42.15
C LYS A 307 1.15 2.16 40.70
N MET A 308 2.27 2.86 40.50
CA MET A 308 2.81 3.25 39.18
C MET A 308 4.26 2.81 39.05
N ILE A 309 4.59 2.16 37.93
CA ILE A 309 5.93 1.64 37.62
C ILE A 309 6.55 2.53 36.53
N ARG A 310 7.80 2.97 36.74
CA ARG A 310 8.54 3.79 35.76
C ARG A 310 8.99 2.94 34.58
N ALA A 311 9.06 3.55 33.39
CA ALA A 311 9.58 2.92 32.18
C ALA A 311 10.97 2.29 32.39
N ASP A 312 11.89 3.00 33.05
CA ASP A 312 13.24 2.48 33.33
C ASP A 312 13.22 1.20 34.19
N THR A 313 12.27 1.09 35.11
CA THR A 313 12.09 -0.13 35.91
C THR A 313 11.65 -1.29 35.02
N ILE A 314 10.75 -1.05 34.07
CA ILE A 314 10.31 -2.06 33.09
C ILE A 314 11.48 -2.45 32.18
N ARG A 315 12.24 -1.47 31.65
CA ARG A 315 13.40 -1.73 30.79
C ARG A 315 14.44 -2.60 31.48
N LYS A 316 14.70 -2.37 32.78
CA LYS A 316 15.62 -3.20 33.58
C LYS A 316 15.18 -4.66 33.74
N LEU A 317 13.89 -4.95 33.56
CA LEU A 317 13.31 -6.30 33.60
C LEU A 317 13.33 -7.01 32.23
N LEU A 318 13.69 -6.31 31.15
CA LEU A 318 13.76 -6.88 29.81
C LEU A 318 15.14 -7.53 29.59
N THR A 319 15.22 -8.85 29.79
CA THR A 319 16.48 -9.62 29.65
C THR A 319 16.58 -10.43 28.36
N SER A 320 15.48 -10.59 27.62
CA SER A 320 15.40 -11.38 26.38
C SER A 320 14.27 -10.89 25.47
N GLY A 321 14.07 -11.53 24.31
CA GLY A 321 12.94 -11.25 23.41
C GLY A 321 11.59 -11.31 24.13
N VAL A 322 10.65 -10.46 23.70
CA VAL A 322 9.31 -10.32 24.29
C VAL A 322 8.28 -10.88 23.32
N ASP A 323 7.44 -11.80 23.79
CA ASP A 323 6.35 -12.36 23.00
C ASP A 323 5.20 -11.36 22.78
N THR A 324 4.40 -11.60 21.76
CA THR A 324 3.26 -10.75 21.38
C THR A 324 2.08 -10.82 22.37
N GLY A 325 2.14 -11.73 23.36
CA GLY A 325 1.21 -11.84 24.48
C GLY A 325 1.60 -11.00 25.70
N ALA A 326 2.77 -10.36 25.69
CA ALA A 326 3.25 -9.55 26.80
C ALA A 326 2.30 -8.38 27.15
N PRO A 327 2.24 -7.96 28.43
CA PRO A 327 1.46 -6.79 28.82
C PRO A 327 1.92 -5.54 28.07
N PHE A 328 0.99 -4.67 27.70
CA PHE A 328 1.29 -3.43 26.95
C PHE A 328 2.49 -2.62 27.50
N PRO A 329 2.66 -2.41 28.83
CA PRO A 329 3.83 -1.70 29.36
C PRO A 329 5.17 -2.32 28.96
N VAL A 330 5.25 -3.65 28.97
CA VAL A 330 6.45 -4.43 28.59
C VAL A 330 6.68 -4.30 27.10
N TRP A 331 5.64 -4.53 26.30
CA TRP A 331 5.68 -4.41 24.84
C TRP A 331 6.13 -3.01 24.40
N ASN A 332 5.52 -1.96 24.95
CA ASN A 332 5.78 -0.58 24.55
C ASN A 332 7.24 -0.17 24.82
N GLU A 333 7.78 -0.52 26.00
CA GLU A 333 9.18 -0.20 26.32
C GLU A 333 10.18 -1.08 25.55
N TRP A 334 9.86 -2.35 25.30
CA TRP A 334 10.70 -3.21 24.49
C TRP A 334 10.83 -2.70 23.04
N ILE A 335 9.72 -2.33 22.41
CA ILE A 335 9.77 -1.78 21.05
C ILE A 335 10.49 -0.44 21.01
N LYS A 336 10.34 0.43 22.02
CA LYS A 336 11.14 1.67 22.11
C LYS A 336 12.64 1.40 22.14
N MET A 337 13.08 0.41 22.93
CA MET A 337 14.49 -0.02 22.94
C MET A 337 14.93 -0.55 21.56
N GLU A 338 14.05 -1.28 20.86
CA GLU A 338 14.34 -1.79 19.52
C GLU A 338 14.43 -0.67 18.47
N ILE A 339 13.62 0.38 18.59
CA ILE A 339 13.72 1.61 17.80
C ILE A 339 15.06 2.30 18.08
N GLU A 340 15.43 2.48 19.36
CA GLU A 340 16.71 3.09 19.77
C GLU A 340 17.91 2.32 19.19
N ARG A 341 17.86 0.98 19.17
CA ARG A 341 18.90 0.13 18.57
C ARG A 341 18.98 0.32 17.05
N LYS A 342 17.86 0.17 16.35
CA LYS A 342 17.79 0.34 14.88
C LYS A 342 18.16 1.75 14.44
N TYR A 343 17.87 2.74 15.29
CA TYR A 343 18.23 4.13 15.07
C TYR A 343 19.75 4.30 15.01
N LYS A 344 20.49 3.76 15.98
CA LYS A 344 21.96 3.80 15.98
C LYS A 344 22.55 3.20 14.71
N GLU A 345 22.08 2.02 14.31
CA GLU A 345 22.51 1.34 13.08
C GLU A 345 22.18 2.16 11.82
N SER A 346 21.00 2.76 11.77
CA SER A 346 20.55 3.54 10.62
C SER A 346 21.29 4.87 10.51
N SER A 347 21.54 5.53 11.63
CA SER A 347 22.32 6.77 11.69
C SER A 347 23.73 6.54 11.18
N GLU A 348 24.41 5.49 11.65
CA GLU A 348 25.76 5.13 11.17
C GLU A 348 25.78 4.90 9.66
N LYS A 349 24.79 4.17 9.13
CA LYS A 349 24.68 3.93 7.69
C LYS A 349 24.47 5.22 6.88
N ILE A 350 23.72 6.20 7.41
CA ILE A 350 23.44 7.46 6.72
C ILE A 350 24.68 8.40 6.72
N LYS A 351 25.57 8.29 7.72
CA LYS A 351 26.85 9.01 7.74
C LYS A 351 27.69 8.70 6.50
N GLY A 352 27.69 7.46 6.04
CA GLY A 352 28.39 7.04 4.81
C GLY A 352 27.79 7.56 3.49
N PHE A 353 26.62 8.20 3.50
CA PHE A 353 25.99 8.72 2.27
C PHE A 353 26.40 10.18 1.98
N SER A 354 26.49 10.52 0.70
CA SER A 354 26.62 11.91 0.25
C SER A 354 25.39 12.74 0.63
N LEU A 355 25.55 14.05 0.78
CA LEU A 355 24.43 14.98 1.04
C LEU A 355 23.26 14.76 0.06
N HIS A 356 23.55 14.58 -1.22
CA HIS A 356 22.51 14.35 -2.24
C HIS A 356 21.72 13.06 -1.97
N GLN A 357 22.40 11.96 -1.63
CA GLN A 357 21.74 10.71 -1.26
C GLN A 357 20.90 10.87 0.01
N ARG A 358 21.42 11.55 1.04
CA ARG A 358 20.68 11.85 2.28
C ARG A 358 19.40 12.65 1.99
N GLN A 359 19.49 13.68 1.16
CA GLN A 359 18.34 14.50 0.74
C GLN A 359 17.29 13.67 -0.02
N ILE A 360 17.70 12.83 -0.96
CA ILE A 360 16.77 11.93 -1.67
C ILE A 360 16.11 10.93 -0.70
N LEU A 361 16.88 10.32 0.21
CA LEU A 361 16.34 9.40 1.20
C LEU A 361 15.34 10.09 2.13
N PHE A 362 15.67 11.30 2.59
CA PHE A 362 14.78 12.11 3.42
C PHE A 362 13.47 12.40 2.70
N LEU A 363 13.54 12.93 1.47
CA LEU A 363 12.35 13.32 0.70
C LEU A 363 11.49 12.11 0.34
N THR A 364 12.09 11.04 -0.17
CA THR A 364 11.34 9.82 -0.52
C THR A 364 10.63 9.23 0.70
N THR A 365 11.29 9.21 1.86
CA THR A 365 10.72 8.73 3.12
C THR A 365 9.59 9.64 3.60
N TYR A 366 9.86 10.95 3.70
CA TYR A 366 8.87 11.94 4.12
C TYR A 366 7.62 11.89 3.25
N MET A 367 7.80 11.85 1.92
CA MET A 367 6.71 11.75 0.95
C MET A 367 6.02 10.39 0.95
N ALA A 368 6.62 9.33 1.49
CA ALA A 368 5.99 8.01 1.54
C ALA A 368 5.15 7.76 2.80
N LEU A 369 5.47 8.42 3.92
CA LEU A 369 4.80 8.19 5.20
C LEU A 369 3.30 8.54 5.19
N LEU A 370 2.51 7.78 5.96
CA LEU A 370 1.08 8.00 6.17
C LEU A 370 0.84 9.04 7.27
N ASP A 371 1.46 8.84 8.43
CA ASP A 371 1.53 9.81 9.50
C ASP A 371 2.95 10.40 9.63
N ARG A 372 3.01 11.72 9.65
CA ARG A 372 4.22 12.53 9.77
C ARG A 372 3.97 13.85 10.48
N LYS A 373 2.93 13.93 11.31
CA LYS A 373 2.59 15.15 12.08
C LYS A 373 3.77 15.69 12.88
N PHE A 374 4.65 14.80 13.36
CA PHE A 374 5.85 15.15 14.10
C PHE A 374 6.87 15.97 13.29
N LEU A 375 6.83 15.95 11.95
CA LEU A 375 7.68 16.75 11.06
C LEU A 375 6.87 17.66 10.10
N SER A 376 5.56 17.81 10.28
CA SER A 376 4.72 18.49 9.28
C SER A 376 4.76 20.02 9.33
N ARG A 377 5.25 20.61 10.44
CA ARG A 377 5.39 22.07 10.58
C ARG A 377 6.52 22.57 9.68
N LYS A 378 6.27 23.61 8.89
CA LYS A 378 7.22 24.21 7.93
C LYS A 378 8.60 24.43 8.54
N GLU A 379 8.68 25.18 9.65
CA GLU A 379 9.97 25.51 10.28
C GLU A 379 10.73 24.27 10.75
N ARG A 380 10.03 23.26 11.27
CA ARG A 380 10.64 22.00 11.70
C ARG A 380 11.13 21.20 10.50
N LEU A 381 10.33 21.10 9.43
CA LEU A 381 10.73 20.42 8.21
C LEU A 381 11.96 21.08 7.57
N LYS A 382 11.95 22.42 7.48
CA LYS A 382 13.07 23.22 6.98
C LYS A 382 14.33 22.97 7.78
N LYS A 383 14.25 23.10 9.11
CA LYS A 383 15.37 22.84 10.02
C LYS A 383 15.96 21.45 9.82
N VAL A 384 15.14 20.41 9.86
CA VAL A 384 15.61 19.02 9.73
C VAL A 384 16.23 18.77 8.35
N TYR A 385 15.65 19.33 7.29
CA TYR A 385 16.21 19.19 5.95
C TYR A 385 17.58 19.88 5.82
N THR A 386 17.74 21.09 6.38
CA THR A 386 19.02 21.80 6.41
C THR A 386 20.07 21.03 7.22
N LEU A 387 19.68 20.43 8.35
CA LEU A 387 20.59 19.63 9.17
C LEU A 387 21.19 18.43 8.42
N LEU A 388 20.67 17.99 7.26
CA LEU A 388 21.30 16.91 6.48
C LEU A 388 22.73 17.23 6.02
N GLU A 389 23.11 18.51 5.99
CA GLU A 389 24.47 19.00 5.74
C GLU A 389 25.43 18.64 6.88
N ASP A 390 24.98 18.75 8.13
CA ASP A 390 25.70 18.35 9.33
C ASP A 390 25.04 17.11 9.95
N ILE A 391 25.53 15.94 9.54
CA ILE A 391 24.89 14.67 9.89
C ILE A 391 24.93 14.36 11.39
N GLU A 392 25.88 14.89 12.14
CA GLU A 392 25.95 14.71 13.59
C GLU A 392 24.85 15.54 14.25
N LEU A 393 24.71 16.82 13.89
CA LEU A 393 23.63 17.66 14.41
C LEU A 393 22.24 17.15 13.98
N PHE A 394 22.12 16.58 12.76
CA PHE A 394 20.91 15.88 12.34
C PHE A 394 20.60 14.70 13.27
N ALA A 395 21.59 13.84 13.53
CA ALA A 395 21.41 12.68 14.40
C ALA A 395 21.02 13.13 15.82
N ASP A 396 21.68 14.12 16.40
CA ASP A 396 21.32 14.63 17.73
C ASP A 396 19.92 15.22 17.78
N PHE A 397 19.50 15.89 16.71
CA PHE A 397 18.15 16.41 16.61
C PHE A 397 17.09 15.29 16.56
N MET A 398 17.37 14.24 15.77
CA MET A 398 16.43 13.14 15.55
C MET A 398 16.40 12.13 16.71
N ALA A 399 17.42 12.11 17.56
CA ALA A 399 17.49 11.27 18.76
C ALA A 399 16.58 11.72 19.91
N LYS A 400 15.91 12.88 19.82
CA LYS A 400 15.11 13.44 20.93
C LYS A 400 13.73 12.79 21.13
N ASP A 401 13.23 12.06 20.13
CA ASP A 401 11.87 11.51 20.13
C ASP A 401 11.84 10.22 19.31
N HIS A 402 11.18 9.17 19.83
CA HIS A 402 11.14 7.86 19.14
C HIS A 402 10.50 7.94 17.75
N ARG A 403 9.57 8.88 17.50
CA ARG A 403 8.99 9.07 16.16
C ARG A 403 10.01 9.61 15.16
N THR A 404 10.90 10.52 15.58
CA THR A 404 11.99 10.98 14.73
C THR A 404 13.07 9.92 14.57
N MET A 405 13.34 9.10 15.60
CA MET A 405 14.21 7.94 15.44
C MET A 405 13.66 6.96 14.39
N GLU A 406 12.38 6.59 14.46
CA GLU A 406 11.73 5.72 13.47
C GLU A 406 11.71 6.31 12.07
N PHE A 407 11.64 7.64 11.94
CA PHE A 407 11.79 8.29 10.65
C PHE A 407 13.18 8.01 10.04
N VAL A 408 14.25 8.11 10.84
CA VAL A 408 15.62 7.81 10.38
C VAL A 408 15.78 6.32 10.08
N VAL A 409 15.20 5.43 10.90
CA VAL A 409 15.12 4.00 10.58
C VAL A 409 14.43 3.78 9.23
N SER A 410 13.32 4.49 9.00
CA SER A 410 12.56 4.41 7.75
C SER A 410 13.30 5.00 6.54
N MET A 411 14.27 5.89 6.74
CA MET A 411 15.14 6.35 5.65
C MET A 411 15.95 5.18 5.09
N VAL A 412 16.48 4.32 5.97
CA VAL A 412 17.29 3.15 5.59
C VAL A 412 16.43 1.96 5.18
N LYS A 413 15.46 1.56 6.02
CA LYS A 413 14.59 0.40 5.83
C LYS A 413 13.26 0.62 6.56
N ALA A 414 12.28 1.13 5.83
CA ALA A 414 10.93 1.32 6.32
C ALA A 414 10.12 0.01 6.28
N HIS A 415 8.94 0.05 6.87
CA HIS A 415 7.92 -0.99 6.69
C HIS A 415 7.65 -1.23 5.19
N PRO A 416 7.41 -2.48 4.72
CA PRO A 416 7.30 -2.80 3.29
C PRO A 416 6.29 -1.91 2.52
N PHE A 417 5.15 -1.59 3.13
CA PHE A 417 4.15 -0.69 2.53
C PHE A 417 4.72 0.72 2.26
N VAL A 418 5.54 1.24 3.17
CA VAL A 418 6.19 2.55 3.02
C VAL A 418 7.32 2.44 2.00
N GLU A 419 8.08 1.34 1.97
CA GLU A 419 9.11 1.11 0.94
C GLU A 419 8.53 1.09 -0.47
N GLY A 420 7.39 0.43 -0.69
CA GLY A 420 6.70 0.49 -1.99
C GLY A 420 6.36 1.93 -2.39
N ARG A 421 5.91 2.75 -1.43
CA ARG A 421 5.59 4.17 -1.65
C ARG A 421 6.86 5.01 -1.90
N LYS A 422 7.97 4.71 -1.22
CA LYS A 422 9.30 5.33 -1.44
C LYS A 422 9.76 5.09 -2.87
N GLU A 423 9.69 3.84 -3.35
CA GLU A 423 10.09 3.49 -4.71
C GLU A 423 9.22 4.16 -5.77
N ALA A 424 7.92 4.35 -5.51
CA ALA A 424 7.06 5.12 -6.39
C ALA A 424 7.51 6.59 -6.49
N VAL A 425 7.70 7.31 -5.37
CA VAL A 425 8.10 8.72 -5.43
C VAL A 425 9.56 8.92 -5.89
N LYS A 426 10.45 7.99 -5.59
CA LYS A 426 11.86 8.00 -6.02
C LYS A 426 11.99 8.08 -7.53
N ARG A 427 11.10 7.42 -8.28
CA ARG A 427 11.04 7.53 -9.77
C ARG A 427 10.75 8.96 -10.24
N ALA A 428 10.01 9.75 -9.48
CA ALA A 428 9.79 11.16 -9.81
C ALA A 428 11.04 11.99 -9.50
N LEU A 429 11.55 11.89 -8.28
CA LEU A 429 12.66 12.71 -7.80
C LEU A 429 13.96 12.42 -8.57
N ALA A 430 14.26 11.16 -8.88
CA ALA A 430 15.47 10.76 -9.60
C ALA A 430 15.54 11.31 -11.05
N ARG A 431 14.41 11.72 -11.64
CA ARG A 431 14.39 12.35 -12.96
C ARG A 431 14.68 13.85 -12.91
N MET A 432 14.54 14.47 -11.74
CA MET A 432 14.83 15.89 -11.56
C MET A 432 16.35 16.07 -11.49
N LYS A 433 16.92 16.86 -12.40
CA LYS A 433 18.33 17.29 -12.29
C LYS A 433 18.54 18.00 -10.95
N ARG A 434 19.74 17.90 -10.36
CA ARG A 434 20.08 18.47 -9.04
C ARG A 434 19.57 19.89 -8.81
N LYS A 435 19.92 20.85 -9.67
CA LYS A 435 19.45 22.25 -9.58
C LYS A 435 17.91 22.39 -9.59
N ARG A 436 17.20 21.49 -10.30
CA ARG A 436 15.72 21.49 -10.36
C ARG A 436 15.12 20.88 -9.10
N LEU A 437 15.75 19.85 -8.55
CA LEU A 437 15.36 19.24 -7.27
C LEU A 437 15.53 20.24 -6.12
N GLU A 438 16.65 20.95 -6.05
CA GLU A 438 16.88 21.99 -5.02
C GLU A 438 15.77 23.05 -5.04
N ARG A 439 15.45 23.59 -6.23
CA ARG A 439 14.31 24.51 -6.40
C ARG A 439 12.95 23.90 -6.05
N PHE A 440 12.75 22.62 -6.39
CA PHE A 440 11.53 21.90 -6.02
C PHE A 440 11.38 21.86 -4.50
N VAL A 441 12.44 21.51 -3.78
CA VAL A 441 12.42 21.36 -2.33
C VAL A 441 12.17 22.69 -1.62
N LEU A 442 12.82 23.76 -2.08
CA LEU A 442 12.58 25.10 -1.51
C LEU A 442 11.10 25.45 -1.54
N ARG A 443 10.42 25.27 -2.68
CA ARG A 443 8.97 25.53 -2.77
C ARG A 443 8.14 24.52 -1.98
N TYR A 444 8.53 23.24 -1.99
CA TYR A 444 7.82 22.18 -1.28
C TYR A 444 7.77 22.39 0.24
N ILE A 445 8.86 22.85 0.85
CA ILE A 445 8.94 23.10 2.30
C ILE A 445 8.05 24.28 2.70
N GLU A 446 7.93 25.29 1.84
CA GLU A 446 7.10 26.49 2.08
C GLU A 446 5.59 26.20 2.06
N MET A 447 5.17 25.10 1.43
CA MET A 447 3.76 24.73 1.33
C MET A 447 3.16 24.35 2.70
N LYS A 448 1.83 24.48 2.82
CA LYS A 448 1.13 23.87 3.96
C LYS A 448 1.05 22.35 3.81
N GLU A 449 0.96 21.65 4.94
CA GLU A 449 0.99 20.18 4.97
C GLU A 449 -0.08 19.52 4.10
N SER A 450 -1.28 20.09 4.04
CA SER A 450 -2.36 19.52 3.23
C SER A 450 -2.11 19.64 1.72
N ASP A 451 -1.36 20.65 1.28
CA ASP A 451 -0.93 20.77 -0.12
C ASP A 451 0.25 19.83 -0.40
N ARG A 452 1.20 19.70 0.53
CA ARG A 452 2.28 18.70 0.44
C ARG A 452 1.72 17.29 0.26
N LYS A 453 0.79 16.86 1.11
CA LYS A 453 0.18 15.51 1.02
C LYS A 453 -0.44 15.24 -0.35
N LEU A 454 -1.10 16.24 -0.94
CA LEU A 454 -1.68 16.13 -2.28
C LEU A 454 -0.59 16.03 -3.36
N LEU A 455 0.45 16.85 -3.27
CA LEU A 455 1.59 16.79 -4.20
C LEU A 455 2.37 15.47 -4.08
N ASP A 456 2.55 14.94 -2.87
CA ASP A 456 3.24 13.66 -2.67
C ASP A 456 2.48 12.51 -3.31
N ARG A 457 1.15 12.49 -3.16
CA ARG A 457 0.28 11.51 -3.82
C ARG A 457 0.37 11.62 -5.34
N PHE A 458 0.38 12.84 -5.86
CA PHE A 458 0.59 13.10 -7.28
C PHE A 458 1.94 12.57 -7.77
N LEU A 459 3.04 12.79 -7.04
CA LEU A 459 4.38 12.31 -7.41
C LEU A 459 4.54 10.78 -7.26
N ARG A 460 3.92 10.16 -6.24
CA ARG A 460 3.85 8.70 -6.16
C ARG A 460 3.09 8.12 -7.36
N ASN A 461 1.95 8.70 -7.71
CA ASN A 461 1.20 8.30 -8.90
C ASN A 461 2.02 8.48 -10.18
N TYR A 462 2.78 9.57 -10.32
CA TYR A 462 3.69 9.74 -11.46
C TYR A 462 4.62 8.54 -11.60
N GLY A 463 5.29 8.14 -10.51
CA GLY A 463 6.24 7.03 -10.55
C GLY A 463 5.60 5.68 -10.80
N ARG A 464 4.38 5.45 -10.30
CA ARG A 464 3.57 4.26 -10.61
C ARG A 464 3.31 4.12 -12.10
N TYR A 465 2.93 5.22 -12.76
CA TYR A 465 2.51 5.21 -14.15
C TYR A 465 3.64 5.51 -15.15
N ASP A 466 4.88 5.73 -14.71
CA ASP A 466 6.03 5.89 -15.63
C ASP A 466 6.28 4.57 -16.38
N GLY A 467 6.09 4.61 -17.70
CA GLY A 467 6.23 3.47 -18.60
C GLY A 467 4.92 2.73 -18.91
N VAL A 468 3.80 3.10 -18.29
CA VAL A 468 2.49 2.44 -18.52
C VAL A 468 1.83 2.99 -19.79
N ARG A 469 1.27 2.09 -20.62
CA ARG A 469 0.58 2.44 -21.87
C ARG A 469 -0.86 1.94 -21.84
N PHE A 470 -1.81 2.85 -21.63
CA PHE A 470 -3.26 2.54 -21.54
C PHE A 470 -3.96 2.33 -22.88
N GLY A 471 -3.24 2.39 -24.02
CA GLY A 471 -3.84 2.39 -25.36
C GLY A 471 -4.59 3.67 -25.72
N ILE A 472 -4.58 4.68 -24.85
CA ILE A 472 -5.13 6.01 -25.09
C ILE A 472 -4.12 7.08 -24.66
N ARG A 473 -4.15 8.24 -25.32
CA ARG A 473 -3.31 9.40 -24.96
C ARG A 473 -4.09 10.29 -24.01
N LEU A 474 -3.64 10.37 -22.75
CA LEU A 474 -4.28 11.23 -21.76
C LEU A 474 -3.96 12.70 -22.06
N LYS A 475 -4.97 13.55 -21.88
CA LYS A 475 -4.86 15.02 -21.94
C LYS A 475 -5.08 15.61 -20.54
N GLY A 476 -4.70 16.85 -20.33
CA GLY A 476 -4.89 17.55 -19.06
C GLY A 476 -4.46 19.01 -19.12
N PRO A 477 -4.58 19.75 -18.02
CA PRO A 477 -4.40 21.20 -18.00
C PRO A 477 -2.94 21.62 -18.24
N GLU A 478 -2.74 22.85 -18.71
CA GLU A 478 -1.41 23.41 -19.02
C GLU A 478 -0.50 23.46 -17.79
N ALA A 479 -1.05 23.64 -16.58
CA ALA A 479 -0.27 23.60 -15.34
C ALA A 479 0.52 22.30 -15.16
N VAL A 480 -0.04 21.16 -15.58
CA VAL A 480 0.66 19.86 -15.52
C VAL A 480 1.81 19.82 -16.53
N ARG A 481 1.63 20.40 -17.73
CA ARG A 481 2.70 20.51 -18.73
C ARG A 481 3.80 21.48 -18.29
N GLY A 482 3.42 22.62 -17.70
CA GLY A 482 4.35 23.58 -17.09
C GLY A 482 5.20 22.93 -16.01
N PHE A 483 4.58 22.18 -15.10
CA PHE A 483 5.28 21.43 -14.06
C PHE A 483 6.24 20.39 -14.66
N ALA A 484 5.79 19.63 -15.67
CA ALA A 484 6.62 18.67 -16.38
C ALA A 484 7.88 19.31 -16.96
N ARG A 485 7.72 20.44 -17.68
CA ARG A 485 8.83 21.19 -18.29
C ARG A 485 9.79 21.74 -17.25
N LYS A 486 9.28 22.37 -16.17
CA LYS A 486 10.11 22.96 -15.09
C LYS A 486 11.00 21.92 -14.42
N TYR A 487 10.50 20.70 -14.21
CA TYR A 487 11.17 19.66 -13.43
C TYR A 487 11.68 18.45 -14.24
N SER A 488 11.69 18.51 -15.58
CA SER A 488 12.19 17.42 -16.45
C SER A 488 11.42 16.10 -16.33
N LEU A 489 10.12 16.17 -16.04
CA LEU A 489 9.27 14.98 -15.90
C LEU A 489 8.54 14.67 -17.21
N LYS A 490 8.15 13.41 -17.42
CA LYS A 490 7.34 13.02 -18.59
C LYS A 490 5.89 13.47 -18.41
N VAL A 491 5.31 14.04 -19.46
CA VAL A 491 3.93 14.58 -19.39
C VAL A 491 2.87 13.48 -19.23
N GLN A 492 2.98 12.35 -19.94
CA GLN A 492 1.92 11.32 -19.92
C GLN A 492 1.72 10.67 -18.54
N PRO A 493 2.76 10.26 -17.79
CA PRO A 493 2.59 9.78 -16.42
C PRO A 493 2.05 10.86 -15.46
N LEU A 494 2.37 12.14 -15.69
CA LEU A 494 1.79 13.23 -14.90
C LEU A 494 0.29 13.41 -15.19
N PHE A 495 -0.16 13.25 -16.44
CA PHE A 495 -1.59 13.22 -16.74
C PHE A 495 -2.27 12.01 -16.10
N ALA A 496 -1.66 10.83 -16.13
CA ALA A 496 -2.18 9.67 -15.39
C ALA A 496 -2.29 9.98 -13.89
N ALA A 497 -1.28 10.60 -13.30
CA ALA A 497 -1.30 11.02 -11.90
C ALA A 497 -2.41 12.05 -11.60
N PHE A 498 -2.64 13.00 -12.50
CA PHE A 498 -3.71 14.00 -12.38
C PHE A 498 -5.09 13.35 -12.40
N TRP A 499 -5.30 12.37 -13.29
CA TRP A 499 -6.57 11.65 -13.42
C TRP A 499 -6.80 10.57 -12.36
N CYS A 500 -5.84 10.31 -11.47
CA CYS A 500 -6.11 9.52 -10.27
C CYS A 500 -7.10 10.22 -9.32
N GLU A 501 -7.09 11.54 -9.29
CA GLU A 501 -7.99 12.32 -8.43
C GLU A 501 -9.37 12.40 -9.09
N GLU A 502 -10.36 11.71 -8.52
CA GLU A 502 -11.73 11.68 -9.06
C GLU A 502 -12.53 12.96 -8.79
N ASP A 503 -12.27 13.61 -7.65
CA ASP A 503 -12.96 14.85 -7.28
C ASP A 503 -12.37 16.05 -8.05
N GLY A 504 -13.23 16.73 -8.82
CA GLY A 504 -12.88 17.94 -9.56
C GLY A 504 -12.39 19.09 -8.67
N ARG A 505 -12.85 19.19 -7.42
CA ARG A 505 -12.38 20.18 -6.45
C ARG A 505 -10.92 19.92 -6.06
N VAL A 506 -10.58 18.65 -5.84
CA VAL A 506 -9.21 18.22 -5.54
C VAL A 506 -8.31 18.44 -6.76
N ARG A 507 -8.78 18.13 -7.97
CA ARG A 507 -8.03 18.42 -9.22
C ARG A 507 -7.75 19.91 -9.40
N ARG A 508 -8.73 20.80 -9.18
CA ARG A 508 -8.52 22.26 -9.23
C ARG A 508 -7.53 22.74 -8.18
N ARG A 509 -7.56 22.17 -6.96
CA ARG A 509 -6.57 22.46 -5.92
C ARG A 509 -5.17 22.01 -6.35
N LEU A 510 -5.03 20.79 -6.88
CA LEU A 510 -3.77 20.29 -7.41
C LEU A 510 -3.24 21.21 -8.52
N GLU A 511 -4.10 21.67 -9.43
CA GLU A 511 -3.70 22.59 -10.50
C GLU A 511 -3.10 23.89 -9.94
N ARG A 512 -3.72 24.49 -8.92
CA ARG A 512 -3.17 25.68 -8.23
C ARG A 512 -1.82 25.40 -7.60
N ILE A 513 -1.65 24.25 -6.95
CA ILE A 513 -0.37 23.80 -6.40
C ILE A 513 0.68 23.71 -7.51
N LEU A 514 0.36 23.05 -8.62
CA LEU A 514 1.30 22.88 -9.73
C LEU A 514 1.69 24.23 -10.35
N ARG A 515 0.75 25.18 -10.48
CA ARG A 515 1.06 26.56 -10.90
C ARG A 515 2.03 27.23 -9.94
N HIS A 516 1.77 27.17 -8.63
CA HIS A 516 2.66 27.74 -7.61
C HIS A 516 4.08 27.15 -7.65
N MET A 517 4.22 25.86 -7.95
CA MET A 517 5.52 25.20 -8.12
C MET A 517 6.28 25.68 -9.37
N VAL A 518 5.59 26.24 -10.36
CA VAL A 518 6.19 26.67 -11.64
C VAL A 518 6.50 28.17 -11.65
N LEU A 519 5.72 28.98 -10.93
CA LEU A 519 5.93 30.44 -10.83
C LEU A 519 7.39 30.74 -10.48
N TYR A 520 7.95 31.78 -11.09
CA TYR A 520 9.25 32.33 -10.68
C TYR A 520 8.98 33.29 -9.53
N ASN A 521 9.76 33.20 -8.44
CA ASN A 521 9.72 34.27 -7.44
C ASN A 521 10.52 35.46 -8.00
N LEU A 522 10.17 36.69 -7.66
CA LEU A 522 10.95 37.90 -7.96
C LEU A 522 12.44 37.73 -7.59
N ILE A 523 12.74 36.92 -6.57
CA ILE A 523 14.11 36.54 -6.17
C ILE A 523 14.82 35.68 -7.23
N GLU A 524 14.12 34.76 -7.91
CA GLU A 524 14.72 33.99 -9.02
C GLU A 524 14.94 34.88 -10.25
N ILE A 525 14.11 35.90 -10.46
CA ILE A 525 14.30 36.92 -11.50
C ILE A 525 15.51 37.80 -11.14
N ALA A 526 15.64 38.25 -9.89
CA ALA A 526 16.78 39.04 -9.42
C ALA A 526 18.11 38.27 -9.51
N ILE A 527 18.13 36.98 -9.16
CA ILE A 527 19.33 36.12 -9.32
C ILE A 527 19.66 35.90 -10.81
N LEU A 528 18.65 35.83 -11.69
CA LEU A 528 18.85 35.76 -13.14
C LEU A 528 19.39 37.08 -13.72
N PHE A 529 18.97 38.24 -13.19
CA PHE A 529 19.48 39.54 -13.62
C PHE A 529 20.93 39.78 -13.18
N VAL A 530 21.29 39.43 -11.94
CA VAL A 530 22.68 39.55 -11.43
C VAL A 530 23.66 38.61 -12.17
N MET A 531 23.16 37.55 -12.81
CA MET A 531 23.97 36.62 -13.61
C MET A 531 24.07 36.99 -15.10
N VAL A 532 23.35 38.01 -15.59
CA VAL A 532 23.44 38.51 -16.97
C VAL A 532 24.30 39.79 -17.03
N GLU A 533 24.59 40.42 -15.90
CA GLU A 533 25.51 41.57 -15.77
C GLU A 533 26.95 41.17 -15.37
N LYS A 534 27.32 39.89 -15.51
CA LYS A 534 28.70 39.39 -15.49
C LYS A 534 28.90 38.49 -16.70
#